data_AF-A0A6P2GRL2-F1
#
_entry.id   AF-A0A6P2GRL2-F1
#
_cell.length_a   1.000
_cell.length_b   1.000
_cell.length_c   1.000
_cell.angle_alpha   90.00
_cell.angle_beta   90.00
_cell.angle_gamma   90.00
#
_symmetry.space_group_name_H-M   'P 1'
#
loop_
_entity.id
_entity.type
_entity.pdbx_description
1 polymer ?
#
loop_
_entity_poly.entity_id
_entity_poly.type
_entity_poly.pdbx_seq_one_letter_code
_entity_poly.pdbx_strand_id
1 'polypeptide(L)'
;MLERLALIALGREAGFSLDEIGAMFGADGRPAIDRAKLDEKADALDRTIHRLGAVRDALRHAAACPAPSHLECPSFRKLLRIVAHRHPARRAKSERA
;
A
#
# COMPACT_ATOMS: atom_id res chain seq x y z
N MET A 1 -30.93 -2.72 -5.63
CA MET A 1 -30.28 -1.40 -5.82
C MET A 1 -29.15 -1.18 -4.81
N LEU A 2 -29.34 -1.53 -3.52
CA LEU A 2 -28.28 -1.44 -2.52
C LEU A 2 -27.05 -2.29 -2.86
N GLU A 3 -27.23 -3.44 -3.52
CA GLU A 3 -26.12 -4.35 -3.86
C GLU A 3 -25.08 -3.68 -4.76
N ARG A 4 -25.53 -2.82 -5.68
CA ARG A 4 -24.64 -2.09 -6.58
C ARG A 4 -23.79 -1.06 -5.83
N LEU A 5 -24.41 -0.32 -4.90
CA LEU A 5 -23.68 0.64 -4.06
C LEU A 5 -22.73 -0.06 -3.09
N ALA A 6 -23.13 -1.21 -2.56
CA ALA A 6 -22.28 -2.04 -1.71
C ALA A 6 -21.05 -2.55 -2.49
N LEU A 7 -21.22 -2.99 -3.74
CA LEU A 7 -20.10 -3.39 -4.60
C LEU A 7 -19.17 -2.23 -4.93
N ILE A 8 -19.71 -1.03 -5.20
CA ILE A 8 -18.89 0.17 -5.42
C ILE A 8 -18.11 0.52 -4.16
N ALA A 9 -18.74 0.46 -2.98
CA ALA A 9 -18.08 0.73 -1.71
C ALA A 9 -16.94 -0.27 -1.45
N LEU A 10 -17.20 -1.57 -1.66
CA LEU A 10 -16.18 -2.61 -1.54
C LEU A 10 -15.01 -2.40 -2.50
N GLY A 11 -15.29 -2.09 -3.77
CA GLY A 11 -14.25 -1.82 -4.76
C GLY A 11 -13.37 -0.64 -4.36
N ARG A 12 -13.96 0.45 -3.85
CA ARG A 12 -13.19 1.61 -3.39
C ARG A 12 -12.31 1.29 -2.19
N GLU A 13 -12.83 0.52 -1.23
CA GLU A 13 -12.06 0.07 -0.05
C GLU A 13 -10.88 -0.82 -0.46
N ALA A 14 -11.08 -1.69 -1.46
CA ALA A 14 -10.02 -2.50 -2.06
C ALA A 14 -9.04 -1.67 -2.92
N GLY A 15 -9.24 -0.35 -3.02
CA GLY A 15 -8.37 0.58 -3.75
C GLY A 15 -8.60 0.61 -5.26
N PHE A 16 -9.72 0.12 -5.77
CA PHE A 16 -10.12 0.33 -7.16
C PHE A 16 -10.59 1.77 -7.39
N SER A 17 -10.29 2.32 -8.56
CA SER A 17 -10.87 3.58 -9.03
C SER A 17 -12.33 3.39 -9.45
N LEU A 18 -13.08 4.49 -9.55
CA LEU A 18 -14.46 4.43 -10.05
C LEU A 18 -14.53 3.94 -11.50
N ASP A 19 -13.51 4.22 -12.31
CA ASP A 19 -13.43 3.74 -13.70
C ASP A 19 -13.16 2.23 -13.76
N GLU A 20 -12.27 1.72 -12.91
CA GLU A 20 -12.01 0.28 -12.78
C GLU A 20 -13.27 -0.47 -12.32
N ILE A 21 -13.99 0.09 -11.36
CA ILE A 21 -15.27 -0.45 -10.88
C ILE A 21 -16.33 -0.37 -11.98
N GLY A 22 -16.41 0.74 -12.71
CA GLY A 22 -17.35 0.93 -13.82
C GLY A 22 -17.17 -0.11 -14.92
N ALA A 23 -15.91 -0.44 -15.26
CA ALA A 23 -15.57 -1.48 -16.22
C ALA A 23 -15.94 -2.90 -15.77
N MET A 24 -16.22 -3.12 -14.48
CA MET A 24 -16.73 -4.39 -13.96
C MET A 24 -18.26 -4.53 -14.04
N PHE A 25 -18.98 -3.52 -14.54
CA PHE A 25 -20.41 -3.59 -14.80
C PHE A 25 -20.67 -3.65 -16.31
N GLY A 26 -21.51 -4.60 -16.74
CA GLY A 26 -21.99 -4.68 -18.12
C GLY A 26 -22.94 -3.53 -18.46
N ALA A 27 -23.28 -3.40 -19.75
CA ALA A 27 -24.22 -2.39 -20.25
C ALA A 27 -25.63 -2.52 -19.65
N ASP A 28 -25.98 -3.70 -19.15
CA ASP A 28 -27.21 -4.01 -18.42
C ASP A 28 -27.13 -3.68 -16.91
N GLY A 29 -26.00 -3.12 -16.45
CA GLY A 29 -25.74 -2.80 -15.06
C GLY A 29 -25.47 -4.02 -14.17
N ARG A 30 -25.34 -5.22 -14.75
CA ARG A 30 -24.99 -6.43 -13.99
C ARG A 30 -23.47 -6.53 -13.81
N PRO A 31 -22.99 -7.00 -12.67
CA PRO A 31 -21.56 -7.21 -12.46
C PRO A 31 -21.02 -8.28 -13.42
N ALA A 32 -20.08 -7.91 -14.27
CA ALA A 32 -19.24 -8.79 -15.08
C ALA A 32 -17.84 -8.82 -14.44
N ILE A 33 -17.77 -9.42 -13.26
CA ILE A 33 -16.58 -9.39 -12.41
C ILE A 33 -15.48 -10.27 -13.02
N ASP A 34 -14.38 -9.64 -13.40
CA ASP A 34 -13.15 -10.32 -13.79
C ASP A 34 -12.41 -10.82 -12.54
N ARG A 35 -12.44 -12.14 -12.31
CA ARG A 35 -11.81 -12.76 -11.15
C ARG A 35 -10.29 -12.58 -11.14
N ALA A 36 -9.65 -12.50 -12.30
CA ALA A 36 -8.20 -12.33 -12.38
C ALA A 36 -7.79 -10.93 -11.89
N LYS A 37 -8.57 -9.89 -12.24
CA LYS A 37 -8.34 -8.53 -11.71
C LYS A 37 -8.53 -8.43 -10.20
N LEU A 38 -9.48 -9.18 -9.64
CA LEU A 38 -9.65 -9.24 -8.19
C LEU A 38 -8.45 -9.88 -7.50
N ASP A 39 -7.93 -10.97 -8.07
CA ASP A 39 -6.76 -11.67 -7.55
C ASP A 39 -5.50 -10.79 -7.60
N GLU A 40 -5.27 -10.11 -8.72
CA GLU A 40 -4.17 -9.15 -8.87
C GLU A 40 -4.26 -8.00 -7.85
N LYS A 41 -5.47 -7.54 -7.54
CA LYS A 41 -5.69 -6.53 -6.51
C LYS A 41 -5.43 -7.08 -5.11
N ALA A 42 -5.84 -8.31 -4.84
CA ALA A 42 -5.53 -8.99 -3.58
C ALA A 42 -4.02 -9.10 -3.37
N ASP A 43 -3.27 -9.51 -4.40
CA ASP A 43 -1.81 -9.54 -4.36
C ASP A 43 -1.20 -8.15 -4.09
N ALA A 44 -1.78 -7.09 -4.66
CA ALA A 44 -1.35 -5.71 -4.40
C ALA A 44 -1.63 -5.26 -2.96
N LEU A 45 -2.78 -5.66 -2.41
CA LEU A 45 -3.13 -5.44 -1.01
C LEU A 45 -2.16 -6.20 -0.09
N ASP A 46 -1.84 -7.46 -0.39
CA ASP A 46 -0.90 -8.25 0.41
C ASP A 46 0.49 -7.64 0.47
N ARG A 47 1.02 -7.16 -0.67
CA ARG A 47 2.29 -6.41 -0.69
C ARG A 47 2.24 -5.17 0.21
N THR A 48 1.09 -4.48 0.22
CA THR A 48 0.87 -3.30 1.06
C THR A 48 0.76 -3.66 2.54
N ILE A 49 0.02 -4.71 2.87
CA ILE A 49 -0.14 -5.25 4.22
C ILE A 49 1.22 -5.67 4.78
N HIS A 50 2.04 -6.40 4.01
CA HIS A 50 3.38 -6.77 4.43
C HIS A 50 4.25 -5.55 4.75
N ARG A 51 4.21 -4.53 3.89
CA ARG A 51 4.94 -3.27 4.14
C ARG A 51 4.44 -2.57 5.40
N LEU A 52 3.13 -2.41 5.55
CA LEU A 52 2.52 -1.74 6.71
C LEU A 52 2.75 -2.53 8.00
N GLY A 53 2.74 -3.86 7.93
CA GLY A 53 3.11 -4.75 9.04
C GLY A 53 4.52 -4.49 9.52
N ALA A 54 5.51 -4.45 8.61
CA ALA A 54 6.88 -4.13 8.96
C ALA A 54 7.03 -2.73 9.59
N VAL A 55 6.30 -1.73 9.09
CA VAL A 55 6.28 -0.38 9.68
C VAL A 55 5.61 -0.37 11.05
N ARG A 56 4.48 -1.07 11.22
CA ARG A 56 3.81 -1.21 12.52
C ARG A 56 4.74 -1.84 13.55
N ASP A 57 5.42 -2.92 13.18
CA ASP A 57 6.29 -3.66 14.09
C ASP A 57 7.52 -2.83 14.45
N ALA A 58 8.06 -2.05 13.50
CA ALA A 58 9.08 -1.03 13.74
C ALA A 58 8.65 0.03 14.77
N LEU A 59 7.44 0.59 14.62
CA LEU A 59 6.90 1.62 15.51
C LEU A 59 6.66 1.06 16.93
N ARG A 60 6.08 -0.14 17.03
CA ARG A 60 5.90 -0.84 18.32
C ARG A 60 7.23 -1.11 19.01
N HIS A 61 8.24 -1.52 18.25
CA HIS A 61 9.58 -1.73 18.78
C HIS A 61 10.19 -0.43 19.30
N ALA A 62 10.10 0.67 18.54
CA ALA A 62 10.63 1.95 18.96
C ALA A 62 9.98 2.42 20.28
N ALA A 63 8.66 2.25 20.41
CA ALA A 63 7.92 2.64 21.61
C ALA A 63 8.31 1.84 22.87
N ALA A 64 8.66 0.57 22.73
CA ALA A 64 9.04 -0.31 23.85
C ALA A 64 10.57 -0.41 24.06
N CYS A 65 11.37 0.28 23.24
CA CYS A 65 12.81 0.11 23.25
C CYS A 65 13.42 0.68 24.55
N PRO A 66 14.16 -0.12 25.34
CA PRO A 66 14.79 0.35 26.57
C PRO A 66 16.09 1.14 26.31
N ALA A 67 16.51 1.28 25.05
CA ALA A 67 17.72 2.03 24.72
C ALA A 67 17.57 3.50 25.14
N PRO A 68 18.61 4.11 25.74
CA PRO A 68 18.55 5.51 26.17
C PRO A 68 18.36 6.48 24.99
N SER A 69 18.68 6.05 23.77
CA SER A 69 18.40 6.75 22.52
C SER A 69 17.95 5.78 21.43
N HIS A 70 16.93 6.15 20.64
CA HIS A 70 16.46 5.35 19.50
C HIS A 70 17.53 5.14 18.42
N LEU A 71 18.56 6.01 18.34
CA LEU A 71 19.69 5.83 17.41
C LEU A 71 20.67 4.74 17.85
N GLU A 72 20.59 4.30 19.10
CA GLU A 72 21.38 3.18 19.62
C GLU A 72 20.65 1.85 19.46
N CYS A 73 19.35 1.88 19.15
CA CYS A 73 18.55 0.70 18.87
C CYS A 73 18.99 0.01 17.55
N PRO A 74 19.53 -1.23 17.60
CA PRO A 74 20.00 -1.92 16.40
C PRO A 74 18.89 -2.16 15.37
N SER A 75 17.69 -2.51 15.85
CA SER A 75 16.51 -2.74 15.00
C SER A 75 16.09 -1.46 14.28
N PHE A 76 16.08 -0.32 14.98
CA PHE A 76 15.71 0.96 14.41
C PHE A 76 16.72 1.44 13.35
N ARG A 77 18.03 1.27 13.58
CA ARG A 77 19.06 1.56 12.57
C ARG A 77 18.90 0.69 11.31
N LYS A 78 18.51 -0.58 11.45
CA LYS A 78 18.24 -1.47 10.31
C LYS A 78 17.06 -0.97 9.47
N LEU A 79 15.99 -0.51 10.11
CA LEU A 79 14.82 0.06 9.45
C LEU A 79 15.13 1.37 8.72
N LEU A 80 15.86 2.29 9.36
CA LEU A 80 16.29 3.54 8.73
C LEU A 80 17.11 3.29 7.45
N ARG A 81 17.98 2.28 7.44
CA ARG A 81 18.73 1.89 6.23
C ARG A 81 17.79 1.40 5.13
N ILE A 82 16.82 0.54 5.44
CA ILE A 82 15.85 0.04 4.45
C ILE A 82 15.05 1.19 3.82
N VAL A 83 14.63 2.18 4.63
CA VAL A 83 13.88 3.35 4.15
C VAL A 83 14.78 4.29 3.34
N ALA A 84 16.00 4.57 3.80
CA ALA A 84 16.97 5.41 3.08
C ALA A 84 17.35 4.81 1.72
N HIS A 85 17.43 3.48 1.60
CA HIS A 85 17.69 2.81 0.32
C HIS A 85 16.46 2.75 -0.60
N ARG A 86 15.24 2.99 -0.09
CA ARG A 86 14.00 3.06 -0.90
C ARG A 86 13.75 4.43 -1.53
N HIS A 87 14.40 5.49 -1.04
CA HIS A 87 14.52 6.74 -1.77
C HIS A 87 15.82 6.70 -2.58
N PRO A 88 15.80 6.37 -3.89
CA PRO A 88 16.91 6.79 -4.73
C PRO A 88 16.96 8.31 -4.58
N ALA A 89 18.07 8.81 -4.03
CA ALA A 89 18.36 10.23 -4.02
C ALA A 89 17.95 10.78 -5.39
N ARG A 90 16.98 11.70 -5.41
CA ARG A 90 16.73 12.57 -6.55
C ARG A 90 18.10 13.08 -6.97
N ARG A 91 18.68 12.50 -8.03
CA ARG A 91 19.92 12.99 -8.61
C ARG A 91 19.62 14.42 -9.01
N ALA A 92 20.18 15.35 -8.26
CA ALA A 92 20.40 16.70 -8.72
C ALA A 92 21.17 16.59 -10.05
N LYS A 93 20.46 16.79 -11.16
CA LYS A 93 20.99 17.23 -12.45
C LYS A 93 19.96 18.15 -13.09
N SER A 94 19.81 19.32 -12.48
CA SER A 94 19.69 20.55 -13.26
C SER A 94 21.11 21.08 -13.47
N GLU A 95 21.36 21.70 -14.62
CA GLU A 95 22.58 22.37 -15.07
C GLU A 95 23.73 21.50 -15.62
N ARG A 96 23.72 21.30 -16.96
CA ARG A 96 24.74 21.84 -17.87
C ARG A 96 24.38 21.58 -19.34
N ALA A 97 24.51 22.64 -20.14
CA ALA A 97 24.40 22.79 -21.60
C ALA A 97 22.98 22.96 -22.16
#